data_AF-A0A836SI01-F1
#
_entry.id   AF-A0A836SI01-F1
#
_cell.length_a   1.000
_cell.length_b   1.000
_cell.length_c   1.000
_cell.angle_alpha   90.00
_cell.angle_beta   90.00
_cell.angle_gamma   90.00
#
_symmetry.space_group_name_H-M   'P 1'
#
loop_
_entity.id
_entity.type
_entity.pdbx_description
1 polymer ?
#
loop_
_entity_poly.entity_id
_entity_poly.type
_entity_poly.pdbx_seq_one_letter_code
_entity_poly.pdbx_strand_id
1 'polypeptide(L)'
;MKIKSFKLDDNNRNWHIEETHFDNFNLLVGISGVGKTKILKMLEEVCHVATEGEHKFNGMAWQMSFEHANHEYEWALKSALPKQNFSKNPNQSSIVYEKIVMKHDNQTVMIVDRSDNSFLFNGKAMPKLKKTESAITLLSEEPSIAPIADAFKKMLFSDTLQRKSLNALVNPEDLIVDETRTSFEQFKENSVQQPTVIKAYQFQALYKNEFNSVKQDIINIFPSIEDIKVTVTKKAEGYDFYFNIKEKTSHDWISQLDMSSGLFRTLVLMTEISLAPRGSVIVIDEFENSLGINCMPDLTDFVMSKAPLMQFILTSHHPYIISKIPTKTWKIIRRQGGQVSVINATDIPQLQKASRLNKFIQLAHLPEYEDGIL
;
A
#
# COMPACT_ATOMS: atom_id res chain seq x y z
N MET A 1 -10.97 -1.36 3.62
CA MET A 1 -10.10 -2.41 4.14
C MET A 1 -9.34 -1.90 5.35
N LYS A 2 -9.13 -2.76 6.34
CA LYS A 2 -8.20 -2.54 7.44
C LYS A 2 -7.54 -3.87 7.78
N ILE A 3 -6.25 -4.01 7.53
CA ILE A 3 -5.47 -5.20 7.89
C ILE A 3 -5.40 -5.25 9.41
N LYS A 4 -5.78 -6.39 10.00
CA LYS A 4 -5.72 -6.66 11.44
C LYS A 4 -4.44 -7.41 11.78
N SER A 5 -4.19 -8.51 11.09
CA SER A 5 -2.99 -9.32 11.30
C SER A 5 -2.42 -9.87 9.99
N PHE A 6 -1.11 -10.16 10.00
CA PHE A 6 -0.39 -10.74 8.89
C PHE A 6 0.71 -11.68 9.40
N LYS A 7 0.78 -12.86 8.80
CA LYS A 7 1.81 -13.87 9.01
C LYS A 7 2.21 -14.42 7.64
N LEU A 8 3.51 -14.64 7.42
CA LEU A 8 3.99 -15.18 6.15
C LEU A 8 5.25 -16.02 6.31
N ASP A 9 5.33 -17.14 5.59
CA ASP A 9 6.48 -18.02 5.48
C ASP A 9 6.95 -18.08 4.01
N ASP A 10 8.14 -17.55 3.70
CA ASP A 10 8.82 -17.70 2.40
C ASP A 10 9.82 -18.86 2.52
N ASN A 11 9.32 -20.09 2.28
CA ASN A 11 10.13 -21.31 2.41
C ASN A 11 11.27 -21.39 1.39
N ASN A 12 11.15 -20.69 0.26
CA ASN A 12 12.20 -20.68 -0.76
C ASN A 12 13.40 -19.83 -0.35
N ARG A 13 13.16 -18.73 0.37
CA ARG A 13 14.23 -17.83 0.85
C ARG A 13 14.59 -18.02 2.32
N ASN A 14 13.93 -18.96 3.00
CA ASN A 14 14.02 -19.16 4.45
C ASN A 14 13.81 -17.84 5.22
N TRP A 15 12.69 -17.16 4.94
CA TRP A 15 12.36 -15.88 5.55
C TRP A 15 10.90 -15.88 6.01
N HIS A 16 10.66 -15.66 7.30
CA HIS A 16 9.37 -15.90 7.95
C HIS A 16 9.01 -14.71 8.83
N ILE A 17 7.81 -14.15 8.66
CA ILE A 17 7.25 -13.11 9.52
C ILE A 17 6.32 -13.80 10.52
N GLU A 18 6.61 -13.61 11.81
CA GLU A 18 5.68 -13.96 12.87
C GLU A 18 4.38 -13.16 12.77
N GLU A 19 3.31 -13.67 13.39
CA GLU A 19 2.03 -12.99 13.35
C GLU A 19 2.14 -11.57 13.92
N THR A 20 1.90 -10.60 13.04
CA THR A 20 2.04 -9.17 13.32
C THR A 20 0.69 -8.49 13.24
N HIS A 21 0.40 -7.61 14.20
CA HIS A 21 -0.86 -6.88 14.26
C HIS A 21 -0.71 -5.41 13.88
N PHE A 22 -1.65 -4.90 13.08
CA PHE A 22 -1.64 -3.53 12.56
C PHE A 22 -2.80 -2.69 13.12
N ASP A 23 -2.47 -1.46 13.51
CA ASP A 23 -3.40 -0.42 13.92
C ASP A 23 -3.78 0.46 12.72
N ASN A 24 -4.51 1.56 12.94
CA ASN A 24 -4.78 2.54 11.86
C ASN A 24 -3.51 3.25 11.38
N PHE A 25 -2.50 3.38 12.23
CA PHE A 25 -1.24 4.01 11.87
C PHE A 25 -0.09 3.19 12.44
N ASN A 26 0.85 2.79 11.59
CA ASN A 26 1.93 1.89 11.95
C ASN A 26 3.23 2.44 11.36
N LEU A 27 4.18 2.81 12.21
CA LEU A 27 5.53 3.13 11.79
C LEU A 27 6.44 1.96 12.15
N LEU A 28 6.94 1.27 11.14
CA LEU A 28 7.88 0.16 11.28
C LEU A 28 9.28 0.76 11.46
N VAL A 29 9.87 0.50 12.62
CA VAL A 29 11.17 1.03 13.03
C VAL A 29 12.11 -0.12 13.38
N GLY A 30 13.38 0.00 13.02
CA GLY A 30 14.38 -1.03 13.26
C GLY A 30 15.66 -0.70 12.50
N ILE A 31 16.76 -1.39 12.79
CA ILE A 31 18.04 -1.16 12.13
C ILE A 31 17.98 -1.45 10.61
N SER A 32 18.99 -0.96 9.88
CA SER A 32 19.09 -1.25 8.45
C SER A 32 19.23 -2.76 8.20
N GLY A 33 18.59 -3.26 7.15
CA GLY A 33 18.64 -4.69 6.79
C GLY A 33 17.78 -5.65 7.63
N VAL A 34 17.08 -5.18 8.68
CA VAL A 34 16.27 -6.05 9.57
C VAL A 34 15.05 -6.67 8.89
N GLY A 35 14.54 -6.08 7.80
CA GLY A 35 13.41 -6.62 7.05
C GLY A 35 12.21 -5.68 6.86
N LYS A 36 12.29 -4.41 7.30
CA LYS A 36 11.24 -3.37 7.12
C LYS A 36 10.65 -3.35 5.70
N THR A 37 11.47 -3.02 4.71
CA THR A 37 11.09 -3.02 3.29
C THR A 37 10.57 -4.38 2.81
N LYS A 38 11.11 -5.48 3.34
CA LYS A 38 10.71 -6.84 2.93
C LYS A 38 9.29 -7.18 3.40
N ILE A 39 8.89 -6.72 4.60
CA ILE A 39 7.50 -6.86 5.10
C ILE A 39 6.54 -6.13 4.15
N LEU A 40 6.84 -4.89 3.77
CA LEU A 40 6.01 -4.09 2.87
C LEU A 40 5.88 -4.75 1.49
N LYS A 41 7.00 -5.22 0.92
CA LYS A 41 7.00 -5.99 -0.33
C LYS A 41 6.17 -7.25 -0.22
N MET A 42 6.18 -7.95 0.92
CA MET A 42 5.35 -9.13 1.09
C MET A 42 3.85 -8.82 1.14
N LEU A 43 3.45 -7.70 1.74
CA LEU A 43 2.07 -7.22 1.67
C LEU A 43 1.66 -6.87 0.23
N GLU A 44 2.58 -6.26 -0.53
CA GLU A 44 2.40 -5.96 -1.95
C GLU A 44 2.22 -7.22 -2.79
N GLU A 45 3.09 -8.22 -2.63
CA GLU A 45 2.98 -9.51 -3.31
C GLU A 45 1.64 -10.21 -3.01
N VAL A 46 1.20 -10.20 -1.75
CA VAL A 46 -0.11 -10.77 -1.36
C VAL A 46 -1.27 -9.99 -2.00
N CYS A 47 -1.16 -8.66 -2.09
CA CYS A 47 -2.15 -7.85 -2.79
C CYS A 47 -2.19 -8.17 -4.30
N HIS A 48 -1.04 -8.31 -4.96
CA HIS A 48 -0.97 -8.73 -6.36
C HIS A 48 -1.60 -10.11 -6.56
N VAL A 49 -1.41 -11.07 -5.65
CA VAL A 49 -2.10 -12.38 -5.74
C VAL A 49 -3.62 -12.27 -5.69
N ALA A 50 -4.16 -11.26 -5.01
CA ALA A 50 -5.60 -11.05 -4.88
C ALA A 50 -6.21 -10.20 -6.02
N THR A 51 -5.38 -9.47 -6.77
CA THR A 51 -5.84 -8.46 -7.75
C THR A 51 -5.37 -8.75 -9.18
N GLU A 52 -4.25 -9.44 -9.32
CA GLU A 52 -3.67 -9.84 -10.59
C GLU A 52 -3.96 -11.32 -10.88
N GLY A 53 -3.77 -11.70 -12.15
CA GLY A 53 -3.95 -13.05 -12.65
C GLY A 53 -2.84 -14.00 -12.23
N GLU A 54 -2.16 -14.59 -13.20
CA GLU A 54 -1.11 -15.58 -12.94
C GLU A 54 0.10 -14.94 -12.24
N HIS A 55 0.35 -15.33 -10.98
CA HIS A 55 1.46 -14.79 -10.18
C HIS A 55 2.44 -15.87 -9.73
N LYS A 56 3.67 -15.47 -9.36
CA LYS A 56 4.73 -16.38 -8.93
C LYS A 56 4.89 -16.36 -7.41
N PHE A 57 4.30 -17.33 -6.72
CA PHE A 57 4.31 -17.41 -5.26
C PHE A 57 5.24 -18.50 -4.68
N ASN A 58 6.16 -19.07 -5.48
CA ASN A 58 7.27 -19.98 -5.14
C ASN A 58 7.46 -20.38 -3.64
N GLY A 59 6.63 -21.30 -3.14
CA GLY A 59 6.77 -21.85 -1.79
C GLY A 59 6.35 -20.92 -0.65
N MET A 60 5.65 -19.83 -0.95
CA MET A 60 5.06 -18.93 0.04
C MET A 60 3.83 -19.55 0.69
N ALA A 61 3.67 -19.31 1.98
CA ALA A 61 2.44 -19.50 2.73
C ALA A 61 2.13 -18.25 3.54
N TRP A 62 0.87 -17.84 3.63
CA TRP A 62 0.49 -16.71 4.48
C TRP A 62 -0.87 -16.91 5.11
N GLN A 63 -1.10 -16.10 6.15
CA GLN A 63 -2.39 -15.88 6.77
C GLN A 63 -2.55 -14.38 7.00
N MET A 64 -3.66 -13.83 6.53
CA MET A 64 -4.01 -12.41 6.69
C MET A 64 -5.43 -12.30 7.24
N SER A 65 -5.61 -11.52 8.30
CA SER A 65 -6.92 -11.07 8.76
C SER A 65 -7.11 -9.59 8.41
N PHE A 66 -8.28 -9.24 7.87
CA PHE A 66 -8.63 -7.87 7.53
C PHE A 66 -10.13 -7.62 7.65
N GLU A 67 -10.49 -6.36 7.87
CA GLU A 67 -11.86 -5.89 7.96
C GLU A 67 -12.24 -5.09 6.71
N HIS A 68 -13.40 -5.37 6.13
CA HIS A 68 -13.95 -4.60 5.02
C HIS A 68 -15.47 -4.70 4.98
N ALA A 69 -16.14 -3.58 4.69
CA ALA A 69 -17.60 -3.50 4.63
C ALA A 69 -18.31 -4.11 5.85
N ASN A 70 -17.81 -3.81 7.06
CA ASN A 70 -18.28 -4.32 8.36
C ASN A 70 -18.17 -5.83 8.57
N HIS A 71 -17.42 -6.53 7.74
CA HIS A 71 -17.11 -7.95 7.89
C HIS A 71 -15.62 -8.14 8.17
N GLU A 72 -15.30 -9.12 9.00
CA GLU A 72 -13.92 -9.59 9.19
C GLU A 72 -13.69 -10.80 8.29
N TYR A 73 -12.55 -10.81 7.60
CA TYR A 73 -12.14 -11.88 6.71
C TYR A 73 -10.81 -12.45 7.16
N GLU A 74 -10.66 -13.76 7.01
CA GLU A 74 -9.37 -14.44 7.09
C GLU A 74 -9.07 -15.12 5.75
N TRP A 75 -7.91 -14.83 5.21
CA TRP A 75 -7.39 -15.48 4.01
C TRP A 75 -6.08 -16.17 4.31
N ALA A 76 -6.04 -17.47 4.05
CA ALA A 76 -4.83 -18.28 4.14
C ALA A 76 -4.57 -18.94 2.79
N LEU A 77 -3.33 -18.89 2.31
CA LEU A 77 -2.93 -19.50 1.05
C LEU A 77 -1.53 -20.12 1.19
N LYS A 78 -1.31 -21.26 0.54
CA LYS A 78 -0.01 -21.91 0.43
C LYS A 78 0.22 -22.39 -1.00
N SER A 79 1.44 -22.14 -1.46
CA SER A 79 1.90 -22.57 -2.77
C SER A 79 2.97 -23.66 -2.69
N ALA A 80 3.11 -24.40 -3.79
CA ALA A 80 4.17 -25.37 -3.96
C ALA A 80 5.53 -24.67 -4.15
N LEU A 81 6.59 -25.32 -3.66
CA LEU A 81 7.95 -24.96 -4.04
C LEU A 81 8.15 -25.18 -5.55
N PRO A 82 8.92 -24.32 -6.23
CA PRO A 82 9.23 -24.51 -7.63
C PRO A 82 9.99 -25.83 -7.82
N LYS A 83 9.55 -26.64 -8.78
CA LYS A 83 10.25 -27.90 -9.13
C LYS A 83 11.54 -27.56 -9.89
N GLN A 84 12.68 -28.08 -9.44
CA GLN A 84 14.00 -27.89 -10.09
C GLN A 84 14.15 -28.66 -11.43
N ASN A 85 13.11 -28.74 -12.25
CA ASN A 85 13.20 -29.44 -13.53
C ASN A 85 13.60 -28.47 -14.65
N PHE A 86 14.64 -28.86 -15.41
CA PHE A 86 15.17 -28.22 -16.63
C PHE A 86 14.17 -28.19 -17.81
N SER A 87 12.88 -27.93 -17.57
CA SER A 87 11.87 -27.78 -18.62
C SER A 87 11.76 -26.33 -19.07
N LYS A 88 11.36 -26.11 -20.33
CA LYS A 88 11.36 -24.81 -21.01
C LYS A 88 10.47 -23.72 -20.38
N ASN A 89 9.64 -24.04 -19.38
CA ASN A 89 8.88 -23.07 -18.58
C ASN A 89 9.10 -23.30 -17.07
N PRO A 90 10.22 -22.85 -16.49
CA PRO A 90 10.67 -23.28 -15.16
C PRO A 90 9.97 -22.59 -13.96
N ASN A 91 8.91 -21.79 -14.13
CA ASN A 91 8.67 -20.69 -13.18
C ASN A 91 7.21 -20.41 -12.73
N GLN A 92 6.29 -21.38 -12.77
CA GLN A 92 4.95 -21.20 -12.18
C GLN A 92 4.72 -22.19 -11.03
N SER A 93 4.69 -21.65 -9.80
CA SER A 93 4.27 -22.38 -8.59
C SER A 93 2.75 -22.54 -8.58
N SER A 94 2.26 -23.74 -8.25
CA SER A 94 0.82 -23.99 -8.09
C SER A 94 0.36 -23.72 -6.65
N ILE A 95 -0.84 -23.17 -6.48
CA ILE A 95 -1.56 -23.12 -5.21
C ILE A 95 -1.95 -24.55 -4.82
N VAL A 96 -1.55 -24.97 -3.62
CA VAL A 96 -1.84 -26.30 -3.06
C VAL A 96 -2.89 -26.25 -1.96
N TYR A 97 -3.04 -25.09 -1.33
CA TYR A 97 -4.04 -24.83 -0.31
C TYR A 97 -4.47 -23.37 -0.35
N GLU A 98 -5.77 -23.13 -0.21
CA GLU A 98 -6.33 -21.80 -0.07
C GLU A 98 -7.64 -21.87 0.71
N LYS A 99 -7.81 -20.97 1.68
CA LYS A 99 -8.98 -20.89 2.53
C LYS A 99 -9.38 -19.44 2.74
N ILE A 100 -10.65 -19.15 2.54
CA ILE A 100 -11.25 -17.83 2.80
C ILE A 100 -12.44 -18.01 3.74
N VAL A 101 -12.42 -17.25 4.82
CA VAL A 101 -13.46 -17.27 5.84
C VAL A 101 -13.95 -15.85 6.09
N MET A 102 -15.26 -15.70 6.25
CA MET A 102 -15.90 -14.47 6.71
C MET A 102 -16.44 -14.69 8.13
N LYS A 103 -16.19 -13.74 9.02
CA LYS A 103 -16.72 -13.69 10.38
C LYS A 103 -17.72 -12.54 10.48
N HIS A 104 -18.92 -12.85 10.95
CA HIS A 104 -19.99 -11.89 11.21
C HIS A 104 -20.83 -12.38 12.40
N ASP A 105 -21.08 -11.53 13.39
CA ASP A 105 -21.93 -11.83 14.57
C ASP A 105 -21.62 -13.19 15.25
N ASN A 106 -20.35 -13.47 15.57
CA ASN A 106 -19.86 -14.75 16.12
C ASN A 106 -20.08 -15.99 15.23
N GLN A 107 -20.59 -15.83 14.01
CA GLN A 107 -20.66 -16.90 13.02
C GLN A 107 -19.44 -16.85 12.11
N THR A 108 -18.94 -18.03 11.76
CA THR A 108 -17.80 -18.20 10.86
C THR A 108 -18.28 -18.94 9.62
N VAL A 109 -18.29 -18.26 8.48
CA VAL A 109 -18.73 -18.79 7.20
C VAL A 109 -17.51 -19.07 6.33
N MET A 110 -17.36 -20.33 5.91
CA MET A 110 -16.32 -20.73 4.98
C MET A 110 -16.76 -20.43 3.55
N ILE A 111 -16.08 -19.49 2.89
CA ILE A 111 -16.38 -19.08 1.51
C ILE A 111 -15.61 -19.95 0.52
N VAL A 112 -14.31 -20.16 0.78
CA VAL A 112 -13.43 -21.00 -0.05
C VAL A 112 -12.72 -22.01 0.82
N ASP A 113 -12.72 -23.26 0.38
CA ASP A 113 -11.82 -24.30 0.85
C ASP A 113 -11.27 -25.08 -0.34
N ARG A 114 -10.00 -24.85 -0.63
CA ARG A 114 -9.29 -25.38 -1.78
C ARG A 114 -8.11 -26.21 -1.29
N SER A 115 -8.04 -27.43 -1.81
CA SER A 115 -6.92 -28.33 -1.64
C SER A 115 -6.36 -28.74 -3.01
N ASP A 116 -5.39 -29.66 -3.02
CA ASP A 116 -4.85 -30.19 -4.27
C ASP A 116 -5.88 -30.90 -5.16
N ASN A 117 -6.92 -31.47 -4.55
CA ASN A 117 -7.88 -32.35 -5.24
C ASN A 117 -9.31 -31.84 -5.19
N SER A 118 -9.62 -30.88 -4.32
CA SER A 118 -10.97 -30.33 -4.14
C SER A 118 -10.97 -28.82 -4.21
N PHE A 119 -12.09 -28.27 -4.69
CA PHE A 119 -12.40 -26.86 -4.58
C PHE A 119 -13.85 -26.75 -4.11
N LEU A 120 -14.04 -26.23 -2.90
CA LEU A 120 -15.35 -25.94 -2.32
C LEU A 120 -15.57 -24.44 -2.32
N PHE A 121 -16.69 -24.01 -2.88
CA PHE A 121 -17.16 -22.62 -2.84
C PHE A 121 -18.52 -22.56 -2.15
N ASN A 122 -18.61 -21.84 -1.03
CA ASN A 122 -19.81 -21.77 -0.19
C ASN A 122 -20.37 -23.18 0.15
N GLY A 123 -19.46 -24.12 0.46
CA GLY A 123 -19.77 -25.52 0.77
C GLY A 123 -20.11 -26.42 -0.42
N LYS A 124 -20.17 -25.89 -1.66
CA LYS A 124 -20.46 -26.66 -2.87
C LYS A 124 -19.18 -27.00 -3.64
N ALA A 125 -19.09 -28.23 -4.13
CA ALA A 125 -17.98 -28.65 -4.98
C ALA A 125 -18.02 -27.94 -6.34
N MET A 126 -16.89 -27.39 -6.73
CA MET A 126 -16.66 -26.76 -8.03
C MET A 126 -15.78 -27.65 -8.92
N PRO A 127 -15.83 -27.47 -10.25
CA PRO A 127 -14.82 -28.01 -11.15
C PRO A 127 -13.41 -27.55 -10.76
N LYS A 128 -12.39 -28.27 -11.24
CA LYS A 128 -11.00 -27.88 -11.00
C LYS A 128 -10.70 -26.53 -11.68
N LEU A 129 -10.44 -25.51 -10.88
CA LEU A 129 -10.01 -24.19 -11.35
C LEU A 129 -8.47 -24.12 -11.49
N LYS A 130 -7.99 -23.11 -12.22
CA LYS A 130 -6.56 -22.89 -12.46
C LYS A 130 -5.77 -22.80 -11.15
N LYS A 131 -4.70 -23.58 -11.01
CA LYS A 131 -3.82 -23.57 -9.82
C LYS A 131 -2.81 -22.42 -9.77
N THR A 132 -2.81 -21.55 -10.78
CA THR A 132 -1.90 -20.40 -10.90
C THR A 132 -2.53 -19.08 -10.46
N GLU A 133 -3.81 -19.10 -10.07
CA GLU A 133 -4.59 -17.92 -9.70
C GLU A 133 -5.35 -18.20 -8.40
N SER A 134 -5.46 -17.17 -7.55
CA SER A 134 -6.19 -17.24 -6.28
C SER A 134 -7.70 -17.35 -6.53
N ALA A 135 -8.42 -17.88 -5.54
CA ALA A 135 -9.87 -17.89 -5.57
C ALA A 135 -10.46 -16.46 -5.56
N ILE A 136 -9.75 -15.48 -4.97
CA ILE A 136 -10.15 -14.07 -5.01
C ILE A 136 -10.18 -13.58 -6.46
N THR A 137 -9.13 -13.84 -7.23
CA THR A 137 -9.05 -13.44 -8.65
C THR A 137 -10.07 -14.20 -9.49
N LEU A 138 -10.10 -15.54 -9.36
CA LEU A 138 -10.92 -16.43 -10.18
C LEU A 138 -12.42 -16.22 -10.00
N LEU A 139 -12.84 -15.80 -8.80
CA LEU A 139 -14.25 -15.65 -8.43
C LEU A 139 -14.57 -14.18 -8.08
N SER A 140 -13.81 -13.22 -8.60
CA SER A 140 -13.94 -11.80 -8.27
C SER A 140 -15.32 -11.18 -8.58
N GLU A 141 -16.09 -11.81 -9.47
CA GLU A 141 -17.46 -11.41 -9.80
C GLU A 141 -18.53 -12.03 -8.88
N GLU A 142 -18.16 -13.03 -8.08
CA GLU A 142 -19.10 -13.71 -7.18
C GLU A 142 -19.42 -12.82 -5.95
N PRO A 143 -20.69 -12.68 -5.54
CA PRO A 143 -21.09 -11.75 -4.47
C PRO A 143 -20.36 -11.94 -3.12
N SER A 144 -19.94 -13.16 -2.78
CA SER A 144 -19.21 -13.45 -1.55
C SER A 144 -17.71 -13.15 -1.63
N ILE A 145 -17.16 -12.94 -2.83
CA ILE A 145 -15.73 -12.67 -3.08
C ILE A 145 -15.51 -11.25 -3.59
N ALA A 146 -16.44 -10.67 -4.34
CA ALA A 146 -16.34 -9.31 -4.86
C ALA A 146 -15.95 -8.27 -3.79
N PRO A 147 -16.52 -8.27 -2.56
CA PRO A 147 -16.09 -7.37 -1.50
C PRO A 147 -14.62 -7.56 -1.10
N ILE A 148 -14.12 -8.80 -1.14
CA ILE A 148 -12.73 -9.11 -0.82
C ILE A 148 -11.81 -8.58 -1.93
N ALA A 149 -12.16 -8.83 -3.19
CA ALA A 149 -11.40 -8.33 -4.33
C ALA A 149 -11.34 -6.79 -4.31
N ASP A 150 -12.46 -6.14 -4.01
CA ASP A 150 -12.55 -4.69 -3.87
C ASP A 150 -11.75 -4.16 -2.67
N ALA A 151 -11.65 -4.93 -1.58
CA ALA A 151 -10.79 -4.56 -0.46
C ALA A 151 -9.32 -4.44 -0.88
N PHE A 152 -8.80 -5.44 -1.63
CA PHE A 152 -7.41 -5.45 -2.09
C PHE A 152 -7.13 -4.36 -3.12
N LYS A 153 -8.09 -4.01 -3.99
CA LYS A 153 -7.98 -2.83 -4.89
C LYS A 153 -7.82 -1.50 -4.13
N LYS A 154 -8.10 -1.44 -2.83
CA LYS A 154 -7.90 -0.24 -1.99
C LYS A 154 -6.57 -0.25 -1.24
N MET A 155 -5.65 -1.17 -1.55
CA MET A 155 -4.28 -1.12 -1.08
C MET A 155 -3.41 -0.32 -2.07
N LEU A 156 -2.77 0.73 -1.59
CA LEU A 156 -1.94 1.64 -2.39
C LEU A 156 -0.49 1.58 -1.90
N PHE A 157 0.44 1.32 -2.81
CA PHE A 157 1.87 1.16 -2.52
C PHE A 157 2.69 2.29 -3.13
N SER A 158 3.74 2.73 -2.43
CA SER A 158 4.55 3.90 -2.81
C SER A 158 5.34 3.76 -4.12
N ASP A 159 5.66 2.54 -4.54
CA ASP A 159 6.49 2.30 -5.73
C ASP A 159 5.71 2.56 -7.02
N THR A 160 4.39 2.31 -7.00
CA THR A 160 3.46 2.61 -8.11
C THR A 160 3.34 4.12 -8.38
N LEU A 161 3.70 4.97 -7.40
CA LEU A 161 3.57 6.42 -7.43
C LEU A 161 4.75 7.15 -8.11
N GLN A 162 5.82 6.46 -8.49
CA GLN A 162 7.05 7.13 -8.95
C GLN A 162 7.26 7.14 -10.47
N ARG A 163 6.27 6.69 -11.26
CA ARG A 163 6.38 6.69 -12.73
C ARG A 163 6.32 8.12 -13.28
N LYS A 164 7.47 8.62 -13.76
CA LYS A 164 7.64 9.98 -14.33
C LYS A 164 7.02 10.19 -15.71
N SER A 165 6.49 9.16 -16.35
CA SER A 165 5.81 9.31 -17.64
C SER A 165 4.81 8.18 -17.81
N LEU A 166 3.62 8.53 -18.31
CA LEU A 166 2.60 7.58 -18.68
C LEU A 166 2.11 7.95 -20.08
N ASN A 167 2.34 7.06 -21.05
CA ASN A 167 1.66 7.14 -22.35
C ASN A 167 0.36 6.36 -22.23
N ALA A 168 -0.77 7.06 -22.35
CA ALA A 168 -2.10 6.47 -22.36
C ALA A 168 -2.69 6.51 -23.76
N LEU A 169 -3.33 5.41 -24.16
CA LEU A 169 -4.11 5.32 -25.39
C LEU A 169 -5.54 5.86 -25.23
N VAL A 170 -5.85 6.51 -24.10
CA VAL A 170 -7.17 7.04 -23.78
C VAL A 170 -7.23 8.51 -24.17
N ASN A 171 -8.29 8.91 -24.87
CA ASN A 171 -8.51 10.31 -25.23
C ASN A 171 -8.86 11.13 -23.98
N PRO A 172 -8.21 12.28 -23.72
CA PRO A 172 -8.46 13.07 -22.50
C PRO A 172 -9.90 13.57 -22.36
N GLU A 173 -10.60 13.78 -23.48
CA GLU A 173 -12.00 14.19 -23.45
C GLU A 173 -12.88 13.08 -22.85
N ASP A 174 -12.65 11.82 -23.23
CA ASP A 174 -13.40 10.66 -22.74
C ASP A 174 -13.24 10.46 -21.22
N LEU A 175 -12.12 10.93 -20.64
CA LEU A 175 -11.88 10.88 -19.20
C LEU A 175 -12.78 11.82 -18.38
N ILE A 176 -13.38 12.84 -19.01
CA ILE A 176 -14.10 13.92 -18.33
C ILE A 176 -15.61 13.91 -18.67
N VAL A 177 -16.00 13.29 -19.80
CA VAL A 177 -17.36 13.38 -20.36
C VAL A 177 -18.44 12.74 -19.48
N ASP A 178 -18.14 11.69 -18.72
CA ASP A 178 -19.16 10.88 -18.02
C ASP A 178 -19.33 11.18 -16.52
N GLU A 179 -18.46 12.00 -15.91
CA GLU A 179 -18.38 12.11 -14.45
C GLU A 179 -18.98 13.40 -13.85
N THR A 180 -19.56 14.29 -14.66
CA THR A 180 -20.13 15.57 -14.17
C THR A 180 -21.32 15.41 -13.21
N ARG A 181 -21.84 14.19 -13.03
CA ARG A 181 -22.93 13.84 -12.10
C ARG A 181 -22.49 12.98 -10.91
N THR A 182 -21.21 12.61 -10.85
CA THR A 182 -20.67 11.67 -9.85
C THR A 182 -20.19 12.44 -8.62
N SER A 183 -20.54 11.97 -7.42
CA SER A 183 -20.03 12.59 -6.18
C SER A 183 -18.51 12.38 -6.05
N PHE A 184 -17.82 13.29 -5.36
CA PHE A 184 -16.37 13.16 -5.16
C PHE A 184 -15.96 11.85 -4.48
N GLU A 185 -16.75 11.36 -3.52
CA GLU A 185 -16.47 10.06 -2.87
C GLU A 185 -16.62 8.89 -3.85
N GLN A 186 -17.62 8.92 -4.74
CA GLN A 186 -17.77 7.88 -5.76
C GLN A 186 -16.66 7.96 -6.83
N PHE A 187 -16.18 9.15 -7.16
CA PHE A 187 -14.99 9.31 -8.00
C PHE A 187 -13.75 8.66 -7.39
N LYS A 188 -13.50 8.83 -6.08
CA LYS A 188 -12.39 8.15 -5.40
C LYS A 188 -12.49 6.64 -5.49
N GLU A 189 -13.69 6.10 -5.31
CA GLU A 189 -13.94 4.66 -5.41
C GLU A 189 -13.68 4.13 -6.83
N ASN A 190 -14.20 4.81 -7.85
CA ASN A 190 -14.06 4.40 -9.26
C ASN A 190 -12.64 4.58 -9.80
N SER A 191 -11.92 5.58 -9.30
CA SER A 191 -10.60 5.93 -9.80
C SER A 191 -9.47 5.19 -9.09
N VAL A 192 -9.71 4.47 -7.98
CA VAL A 192 -8.65 3.94 -7.10
C VAL A 192 -7.49 3.23 -7.82
N GLN A 193 -7.80 2.38 -8.82
CA GLN A 193 -6.80 1.61 -9.60
C GLN A 193 -6.20 2.37 -10.79
N GLN A 194 -6.66 3.58 -11.11
CA GLN A 194 -6.11 4.36 -12.21
C GLN A 194 -4.75 4.97 -11.85
N PRO A 195 -3.87 5.25 -12.85
CA PRO A 195 -2.63 5.96 -12.63
C PRO A 195 -2.84 7.36 -12.01
N THR A 196 -2.05 7.73 -11.01
CA THR A 196 -2.21 8.99 -10.25
C THR A 196 -2.30 10.24 -11.12
N VAL A 197 -1.50 10.33 -12.20
CA VAL A 197 -1.53 11.50 -13.08
C VAL A 197 -2.84 11.60 -13.90
N ILE A 198 -3.45 10.47 -14.25
CA ILE A 198 -4.77 10.44 -14.91
C ILE A 198 -5.85 10.89 -13.92
N LYS A 199 -5.84 10.31 -12.70
CA LYS A 199 -6.76 10.70 -11.62
C LYS A 199 -6.66 12.19 -11.32
N ALA A 200 -5.44 12.72 -11.28
CA ALA A 200 -5.18 14.13 -11.03
C ALA A 200 -5.70 15.04 -12.16
N TYR A 201 -5.62 14.60 -13.42
CA TYR A 201 -6.19 15.31 -14.56
C TYR A 201 -7.72 15.40 -14.46
N GLN A 202 -8.39 14.27 -14.20
CA GLN A 202 -9.84 14.23 -13.97
C GLN A 202 -10.23 15.08 -12.75
N PHE A 203 -9.49 14.94 -11.65
CA PHE A 203 -9.71 15.68 -10.41
C PHE A 203 -9.66 17.20 -10.63
N GLN A 204 -8.65 17.68 -11.36
CA GLN A 204 -8.51 19.10 -11.73
C GLN A 204 -9.69 19.59 -12.57
N ALA A 205 -10.18 18.77 -13.51
CA ALA A 205 -11.25 19.15 -14.43
C ALA A 205 -12.63 19.15 -13.76
N LEU A 206 -12.92 18.12 -12.96
CA LEU A 206 -14.25 17.79 -12.45
C LEU A 206 -14.52 18.34 -11.04
N TYR A 207 -13.51 18.39 -10.17
CA TYR A 207 -13.64 18.73 -8.74
C TYR A 207 -12.72 19.90 -8.37
N LYS A 208 -12.91 21.04 -9.05
CA LYS A 208 -12.01 22.21 -8.97
C LYS A 208 -11.78 22.74 -7.54
N ASN A 209 -12.81 22.73 -6.69
CA ASN A 209 -12.71 23.26 -5.34
C ASN A 209 -11.84 22.36 -4.45
N GLU A 210 -12.09 21.06 -4.52
CA GLU A 210 -11.33 20.02 -3.83
C GLU A 210 -9.89 19.97 -4.35
N PHE A 211 -9.69 20.07 -5.67
CA PHE A 211 -8.37 20.17 -6.29
C PHE A 211 -7.60 21.39 -5.78
N ASN A 212 -8.25 22.56 -5.72
CA ASN A 212 -7.62 23.77 -5.19
C ASN A 212 -7.27 23.65 -3.70
N SER A 213 -8.06 22.92 -2.90
CA SER A 213 -7.73 22.64 -1.50
C SER A 213 -6.46 21.80 -1.38
N VAL A 214 -6.38 20.68 -2.12
CA VAL A 214 -5.19 19.80 -2.12
C VAL A 214 -3.97 20.53 -2.67
N LYS A 215 -4.17 21.34 -3.72
CA LYS A 215 -3.14 22.21 -4.29
C LYS A 215 -2.58 23.16 -3.23
N GLN A 216 -3.44 23.79 -2.44
CA GLN A 216 -3.00 24.70 -1.39
C GLN A 216 -2.23 23.97 -0.29
N ASP A 217 -2.64 22.77 0.09
CA ASP A 217 -1.90 21.94 1.03
C ASP A 217 -0.47 21.68 0.53
N ILE A 218 -0.29 21.35 -0.76
CA ILE A 218 1.03 21.14 -1.36
C ILE A 218 1.86 22.43 -1.39
N ILE A 219 1.26 23.57 -1.75
CA ILE A 219 1.92 24.89 -1.77
C ILE A 219 2.37 25.29 -0.35
N ASN A 220 1.62 24.93 0.69
CA ASN A 220 2.01 25.19 2.07
C ASN A 220 3.28 24.41 2.45
N ILE A 221 3.43 23.17 1.96
CA ILE A 221 4.65 22.36 2.16
C ILE A 221 5.85 22.92 1.36
N PHE A 222 5.60 23.50 0.18
CA PHE A 222 6.63 24.08 -0.68
C PHE A 222 6.35 25.56 -0.97
N PRO A 223 6.71 26.48 -0.05
CA PRO A 223 6.41 27.90 -0.20
C PRO A 223 7.03 28.59 -1.43
N SER A 224 7.98 27.95 -2.11
CA SER A 224 8.54 28.43 -3.39
C SER A 224 7.57 28.26 -4.57
N ILE A 225 6.58 27.37 -4.44
CA ILE A 225 5.58 27.09 -5.48
C ILE A 225 4.48 28.15 -5.43
N GLU A 226 4.06 28.59 -6.61
CA GLU A 226 2.95 29.50 -6.84
C GLU A 226 1.69 28.75 -7.28
N ASP A 227 1.83 27.79 -8.19
CA ASP A 227 0.69 27.07 -8.76
C ASP A 227 1.06 25.66 -9.23
N ILE A 228 0.06 24.80 -9.38
CA ILE A 228 0.18 23.39 -9.77
C ILE A 228 -0.95 23.06 -10.74
N LYS A 229 -0.61 22.36 -11.83
CA LYS A 229 -1.60 21.86 -12.78
C LYS A 229 -1.21 20.52 -13.38
N VAL A 230 -2.17 19.82 -13.93
CA VAL A 230 -1.97 18.65 -14.79
C VAL A 230 -2.25 19.05 -16.23
N THR A 231 -1.29 18.79 -17.12
CA THR A 231 -1.44 19.01 -18.57
C THR A 231 -1.42 17.69 -19.32
N VAL A 232 -1.94 17.75 -20.54
CA VAL A 232 -1.89 16.64 -21.48
C VAL A 232 -1.29 17.09 -22.80
N THR A 233 -0.41 16.26 -23.36
CA THR A 233 0.22 16.49 -24.66
C THR A 233 -0.08 15.32 -25.58
N LYS A 234 -0.64 15.61 -26.76
CA LYS A 234 -0.89 14.61 -27.79
C LYS A 234 0.44 14.14 -28.39
N LYS A 235 0.65 12.83 -28.47
CA LYS A 235 1.78 12.20 -29.17
C LYS A 235 1.35 11.58 -30.49
N ALA A 236 2.31 11.05 -31.25
CA ALA A 236 2.05 10.27 -32.46
C ALA A 236 1.15 9.06 -32.14
N GLU A 237 1.38 8.42 -30.99
CA GLU A 237 0.56 7.33 -30.45
C GLU A 237 0.17 7.68 -29.02
N GLY A 238 -1.10 8.04 -28.81
CA GLY A 238 -1.67 8.32 -27.50
C GLY A 238 -1.41 9.72 -26.96
N TYR A 239 -1.49 9.82 -25.64
CA TYR A 239 -1.43 11.06 -24.87
C TYR A 239 -0.54 10.87 -23.65
N ASP A 240 0.29 11.88 -23.40
CA ASP A 240 1.09 11.94 -22.20
C ASP A 240 0.50 12.95 -21.22
N PHE A 241 0.39 12.53 -19.96
CA PHE A 241 -0.08 13.37 -18.87
C PHE A 241 1.09 13.75 -17.96
N TYR A 242 1.13 15.02 -17.55
CA TYR A 242 2.20 15.56 -16.73
C TYR A 242 1.66 16.45 -15.62
N PHE A 243 2.15 16.24 -14.41
CA PHE A 243 2.16 17.28 -13.40
C PHE A 243 3.11 18.39 -13.84
N ASN A 244 2.69 19.63 -13.61
CA ASN A 244 3.50 20.82 -13.80
C ASN A 244 3.34 21.73 -12.58
N ILE A 245 4.43 22.37 -12.19
CA ILE A 245 4.42 23.40 -11.15
C ILE A 245 4.87 24.73 -11.74
N LYS A 246 4.50 25.81 -11.07
CA LYS A 246 5.04 27.14 -11.32
C LYS A 246 5.68 27.64 -10.03
N GLU A 247 6.93 28.08 -10.11
CA GLU A 247 7.63 28.69 -8.97
C GLU A 247 7.42 30.21 -8.96
N LYS A 248 7.40 30.82 -7.76
CA LYS A 248 7.22 32.27 -7.60
C LYS A 248 8.29 33.11 -8.31
N THR A 249 9.48 32.54 -8.50
CA THR A 249 10.64 33.21 -9.12
C THR A 249 10.79 32.88 -10.61
N SER A 250 9.98 31.97 -11.15
CA SER A 250 10.04 31.55 -12.56
C SER A 250 8.78 31.99 -13.30
N HIS A 251 8.94 32.42 -14.55
CA HIS A 251 7.80 32.74 -15.42
C HIS A 251 7.27 31.48 -16.13
N ASP A 252 8.09 30.43 -16.22
CA ASP A 252 7.78 29.21 -16.96
C ASP A 252 7.29 28.07 -16.05
N TRP A 253 6.45 27.22 -16.63
CA TRP A 253 5.99 25.98 -15.98
C TRP A 253 7.09 24.92 -16.03
N ILE A 254 7.32 24.25 -14.90
CA ILE A 254 8.30 23.17 -14.75
C ILE A 254 7.54 21.85 -14.81
N SER A 255 7.89 21.01 -15.78
CA SER A 255 7.33 19.67 -15.96
C SER A 255 7.85 18.70 -14.90
N GLN A 256 7.08 17.65 -14.57
CA GLN A 256 7.49 16.59 -13.63
C GLN A 256 8.79 15.89 -14.02
N LEU A 257 9.18 15.96 -15.30
CA LEU A 257 10.46 15.45 -15.77
C LEU A 257 11.64 16.23 -15.17
N ASP A 258 11.47 17.53 -14.96
CA ASP A 258 12.48 18.48 -14.47
C ASP A 258 12.32 18.81 -12.97
N MET A 259 11.26 18.32 -12.32
CA MET A 259 11.07 18.48 -10.87
C MET A 259 12.12 17.69 -10.06
N SER A 260 12.49 18.23 -8.90
CA SER A 260 13.25 17.45 -7.91
C SER A 260 12.49 16.20 -7.48
N SER A 261 13.20 15.12 -7.18
CA SER A 261 12.57 13.84 -6.80
C SER A 261 11.70 13.97 -5.55
N GLY A 262 12.13 14.77 -4.57
CA GLY A 262 11.37 15.05 -3.35
C GLY A 262 10.05 15.75 -3.63
N LEU A 263 10.08 16.82 -4.43
CA LEU A 263 8.88 17.55 -4.79
C LEU A 263 7.89 16.68 -5.57
N PHE A 264 8.36 15.98 -6.60
CA PHE A 264 7.51 15.08 -7.38
C PHE A 264 6.91 13.98 -6.50
N ARG A 265 7.72 13.35 -5.63
CA ARG A 265 7.24 12.32 -4.71
C ARG A 265 6.17 12.87 -3.76
N THR A 266 6.39 14.03 -3.14
CA THR A 266 5.40 14.65 -2.25
C THR A 266 4.11 14.99 -2.99
N LEU A 267 4.23 15.56 -4.19
CA LEU A 267 3.10 15.90 -5.05
C LEU A 267 2.23 14.67 -5.34
N VAL A 268 2.84 13.58 -5.83
CA VAL A 268 2.11 12.36 -6.16
C VAL A 268 1.53 11.74 -4.90
N LEU A 269 2.29 11.64 -3.81
CA LEU A 269 1.82 11.04 -2.57
C LEU A 269 0.61 11.78 -1.98
N MET A 270 0.67 13.11 -1.89
CA MET A 270 -0.44 13.90 -1.37
C MET A 270 -1.67 13.83 -2.26
N THR A 271 -1.48 13.81 -3.58
CA THR A 271 -2.56 13.63 -4.55
C THR A 271 -3.20 12.26 -4.37
N GLU A 272 -2.40 11.19 -4.30
CA GLU A 272 -2.87 9.82 -4.12
C GLU A 272 -3.66 9.65 -2.82
N ILE A 273 -3.12 10.12 -1.70
CA ILE A 273 -3.78 10.04 -0.38
C ILE A 273 -5.09 10.85 -0.39
N SER A 274 -5.13 11.99 -1.08
CA SER A 274 -6.33 12.82 -1.15
C SER A 274 -7.43 12.21 -2.01
N LEU A 275 -7.05 11.41 -3.01
CA LEU A 275 -7.95 10.68 -3.90
C LEU A 275 -8.23 9.24 -3.46
N ALA A 276 -7.55 8.75 -2.42
CA ALA A 276 -7.79 7.44 -1.87
C ALA A 276 -9.19 7.37 -1.22
N PRO A 277 -10.02 6.36 -1.54
CA PRO A 277 -11.31 6.19 -0.88
C PRO A 277 -11.16 5.87 0.60
N ARG A 278 -12.21 6.11 1.39
CA ARG A 278 -12.22 5.80 2.82
C ARG A 278 -11.98 4.30 3.05
N GLY A 279 -11.20 4.01 4.07
CA GLY A 279 -10.75 2.65 4.37
C GLY A 279 -9.72 2.12 3.37
N SER A 280 -8.99 2.97 2.65
CA SER A 280 -7.81 2.49 1.92
C SER A 280 -6.68 2.11 2.88
N VAL A 281 -5.77 1.25 2.43
CA VAL A 281 -4.52 0.93 3.12
C VAL A 281 -3.38 1.57 2.33
N ILE A 282 -2.68 2.52 2.93
CA ILE A 282 -1.56 3.23 2.32
C ILE A 282 -0.26 2.65 2.88
N VAL A 283 0.54 2.07 2.01
CA VAL A 283 1.81 1.41 2.34
C VAL A 283 2.95 2.22 1.73
N ILE A 284 3.83 2.76 2.58
CA ILE A 284 4.93 3.63 2.14
C ILE A 284 6.25 3.12 2.69
N ASP A 285 7.14 2.71 1.79
CA ASP A 285 8.52 2.40 2.16
C ASP A 285 9.37 3.68 2.19
N GLU A 286 10.28 3.74 3.15
CA GLU A 286 11.19 4.85 3.41
C GLU A 286 10.49 6.20 3.26
N PHE A 287 9.57 6.49 4.18
CA PHE A 287 8.70 7.67 4.12
C PHE A 287 9.47 8.98 3.89
N GLU A 288 10.66 9.11 4.46
CA GLU A 288 11.59 10.24 4.32
C GLU A 288 12.34 10.31 2.99
N ASN A 289 12.42 9.23 2.21
CA ASN A 289 13.38 9.14 1.11
C ASN A 289 13.13 10.25 0.08
N SER A 290 14.20 10.90 -0.36
CA SER A 290 14.17 12.05 -1.27
C SER A 290 13.45 13.29 -0.74
N LEU A 291 12.92 13.30 0.50
CA LEU A 291 12.32 14.49 1.09
C LEU A 291 13.40 15.43 1.65
N GLY A 292 13.24 16.73 1.40
CA GLY A 292 14.02 17.74 2.08
C GLY A 292 13.60 17.84 3.56
N ILE A 293 14.56 18.17 4.44
CA ILE A 293 14.30 18.30 5.89
C ILE A 293 13.14 19.30 6.17
N ASN A 294 12.98 20.31 5.32
CA ASN A 294 11.96 21.34 5.48
C ASN A 294 10.52 20.87 5.21
N CYS A 295 10.32 19.84 4.36
CA CYS A 295 8.96 19.36 4.03
C CYS A 295 8.50 18.16 4.88
N MET A 296 9.43 17.44 5.51
CA MET A 296 9.11 16.31 6.39
C MET A 296 8.10 16.65 7.51
N PRO A 297 8.17 17.80 8.22
CA PRO A 297 7.21 18.16 9.25
C PRO A 297 5.78 18.14 8.72
N ASP A 298 5.50 18.95 7.71
CA ASP A 298 4.15 19.22 7.24
C ASP A 298 3.58 18.00 6.52
N LEU A 299 4.42 17.24 5.80
CA LEU A 299 4.00 15.97 5.20
C LEU A 299 3.62 14.94 6.27
N THR A 300 4.39 14.86 7.37
CA THR A 300 4.04 13.96 8.48
C THR A 300 2.69 14.32 9.08
N ASP A 301 2.45 15.62 9.31
CA ASP A 301 1.18 16.11 9.87
C ASP A 301 0.01 15.85 8.91
N PHE A 302 0.22 16.06 7.61
CA PHE A 302 -0.76 15.72 6.57
C PHE A 302 -1.13 14.24 6.62
N VAL A 303 -0.16 13.31 6.58
CA VAL A 303 -0.42 11.87 6.60
C VAL A 303 -1.12 11.46 7.90
N MET A 304 -0.66 11.95 9.06
CA MET A 304 -1.29 11.67 10.35
C MET A 304 -2.74 12.17 10.42
N SER A 305 -3.05 13.32 9.80
CA SER A 305 -4.42 13.86 9.77
C SER A 305 -5.41 12.94 9.02
N LYS A 306 -4.91 12.09 8.12
CA LYS A 306 -5.73 11.16 7.33
C LYS A 306 -5.93 9.80 8.01
N ALA A 307 -5.16 9.48 9.05
CA ALA A 307 -5.20 8.20 9.76
C ALA A 307 -6.58 7.78 10.34
N PRO A 308 -7.51 8.71 10.66
CA PRO A 308 -8.87 8.32 11.04
C PRO A 308 -9.70 7.74 9.88
N LEU A 309 -9.34 8.05 8.62
CA LEU A 309 -10.09 7.68 7.42
C LEU A 309 -9.48 6.48 6.68
N MET A 310 -8.21 6.16 6.91
CA MET A 310 -7.46 5.14 6.18
C MET A 310 -6.36 4.55 7.07
N GLN A 311 -5.87 3.37 6.71
CA GLN A 311 -4.79 2.70 7.42
C GLN A 311 -3.44 3.06 6.81
N PHE A 312 -2.44 3.35 7.64
CA PHE A 312 -1.06 3.61 7.21
C PHE A 312 -0.10 2.55 7.73
N ILE A 313 0.75 2.04 6.84
CA ILE A 313 1.88 1.15 7.16
C ILE A 313 3.13 1.77 6.52
N LEU A 314 3.95 2.39 7.36
CA LEU A 314 5.10 3.20 6.93
C LEU A 314 6.39 2.58 7.45
N THR A 315 7.49 2.69 6.71
CA THR A 315 8.83 2.47 7.27
C THR A 315 9.60 3.78 7.32
N SER A 316 10.49 3.91 8.31
CA SER A 316 11.44 5.02 8.38
C SER A 316 12.69 4.61 9.14
N HIS A 317 13.82 5.20 8.77
CA HIS A 317 15.05 5.21 9.56
C HIS A 317 15.42 6.64 10.03
N HIS A 318 14.66 7.65 9.62
CA HIS A 318 15.00 9.05 9.88
C HIS A 318 14.62 9.48 11.30
N PRO A 319 15.58 9.96 12.12
CA PRO A 319 15.32 10.34 13.51
C PRO A 319 14.19 11.35 13.68
N TYR A 320 14.11 12.33 12.77
CA TYR A 320 13.05 13.33 12.78
C TYR A 320 11.65 12.70 12.66
N ILE A 321 11.43 11.85 11.66
CA ILE A 321 10.15 11.17 11.42
C ILE A 321 9.76 10.33 12.62
N ILE A 322 10.70 9.51 13.10
CA ILE A 322 10.50 8.67 14.28
C ILE A 322 10.10 9.54 15.47
N SER A 323 10.84 10.62 15.74
CA SER A 323 10.55 11.54 16.84
C SER A 323 9.18 12.23 16.71
N LYS A 324 8.73 12.54 15.49
CA LYS A 324 7.47 13.26 15.21
C LYS A 324 6.24 12.36 15.10
N ILE A 325 6.41 11.04 15.04
CA ILE A 325 5.30 10.09 15.07
C ILE A 325 5.08 9.58 16.51
N PRO A 326 3.83 9.48 17.01
CA PRO A 326 3.58 9.02 18.38
C PRO A 326 4.11 7.62 18.64
N THR A 327 4.87 7.41 19.71
CA THR A 327 5.49 6.12 20.03
C THR A 327 4.51 4.95 20.10
N LYS A 328 3.25 5.19 20.50
CA LYS A 328 2.21 4.14 20.53
C LYS A 328 1.92 3.50 19.17
N THR A 329 2.31 4.14 18.07
CA THR A 329 2.12 3.63 16.70
C THR A 329 3.38 2.94 16.15
N TRP A 330 4.45 2.85 16.94
CA TRP A 330 5.69 2.24 16.49
C TRP A 330 5.61 0.72 16.60
N LYS A 331 6.07 0.06 15.53
CA LYS A 331 6.23 -1.39 15.41
C LYS A 331 7.73 -1.68 15.26
N ILE A 332 8.37 -2.15 16.33
CA ILE A 332 9.81 -2.44 16.35
C ILE A 332 10.04 -3.78 15.66
N ILE A 333 10.86 -3.79 14.62
CA ILE A 333 11.19 -4.98 13.84
C ILE A 333 12.49 -5.59 14.37
N ARG A 334 12.44 -6.89 14.69
CA ARG A 334 13.60 -7.72 15.01
C ARG A 334 13.72 -8.85 13.99
N ARG A 335 14.94 -9.35 13.80
CA ARG A 335 15.23 -10.53 12.99
C ARG A 335 16.24 -11.42 13.69
N GLN A 336 15.92 -12.70 13.82
CA GLN A 336 16.86 -13.72 14.25
C GLN A 336 16.97 -14.77 13.14
N GLY A 337 18.13 -14.81 12.47
CA GLY A 337 18.28 -15.60 11.24
C GLY A 337 17.20 -15.30 10.18
N GLY A 338 16.39 -16.31 9.84
CA GLY A 338 15.28 -16.19 8.89
C GLY A 338 13.97 -15.66 9.49
N GLN A 339 13.86 -15.56 10.82
CA GLN A 339 12.62 -15.23 11.51
C GLN A 339 12.56 -13.74 11.84
N VAL A 340 11.47 -13.09 11.46
CA VAL A 340 11.20 -11.66 11.67
C VAL A 340 10.03 -11.53 12.63
N SER A 341 10.22 -10.78 13.71
CA SER A 341 9.20 -10.51 14.71
C SER A 341 8.95 -9.01 14.83
N VAL A 342 7.72 -8.66 15.24
CA VAL A 342 7.27 -7.28 15.36
C VAL A 342 6.72 -7.05 16.75
N ILE A 343 7.34 -6.11 17.48
CA ILE A 343 7.01 -5.77 18.86
C ILE A 343 6.35 -4.39 18.87
N ASN A 344 5.22 -4.24 19.56
CA ASN A 344 4.65 -2.91 19.73
C ASN A 344 5.47 -2.12 20.74
N ALA A 345 5.74 -0.84 20.46
CA ALA A 345 6.46 -0.01 21.42
C ALA A 345 5.73 0.17 22.76
N THR A 346 4.39 -0.01 22.78
CA THR A 346 3.58 -0.05 24.00
C THR A 346 3.99 -1.17 24.96
N ASP A 347 4.54 -2.25 24.41
CA ASP A 347 4.90 -3.46 25.16
C ASP A 347 6.33 -3.37 25.72
N ILE A 348 7.06 -2.28 25.40
CA ILE A 348 8.42 -2.00 25.88
C ILE A 348 8.35 -0.95 27.01
N PRO A 349 8.55 -1.35 28.28
CA PRO A 349 8.40 -0.46 29.44
C PRO A 349 9.30 0.79 29.41
N GLN A 350 10.50 0.67 28.84
CA GLN A 350 11.48 1.75 28.74
C GLN A 350 10.95 2.91 27.88
N LEU A 351 10.21 2.61 26.81
CA LEU A 351 9.65 3.60 25.88
C LEU A 351 8.40 4.31 26.44
N GLN A 352 7.86 3.85 27.57
CA GLN A 352 6.68 4.43 28.20
C GLN A 352 7.00 5.62 29.11
N LYS A 353 8.22 5.69 29.66
CA LYS A 353 8.55 6.61 30.77
C LYS A 353 9.23 7.92 30.36
N ALA A 354 9.65 8.07 29.10
CA ALA A 354 10.50 9.17 28.66
C ALA A 354 9.77 10.26 27.86
N SER A 355 10.36 11.46 27.83
CA SER A 355 9.95 12.54 26.93
C SER A 355 10.24 12.17 25.47
N ARG A 356 9.49 12.76 24.53
CA ARG A 356 9.49 12.38 23.11
C ARG A 356 10.88 12.35 22.45
N LEU A 357 11.74 13.33 22.73
CA LEU A 357 13.10 13.42 22.20
C LEU A 357 14.00 12.31 22.78
N ASN A 358 13.82 11.97 24.05
CA ASN A 358 14.57 10.91 24.73
C ASN A 358 14.17 9.51 24.23
N LYS A 359 12.96 9.33 23.70
CA LYS A 359 12.49 8.01 23.23
C LYS A 359 13.25 7.49 22.01
N PHE A 360 13.73 8.35 21.11
CA PHE A 360 14.57 7.90 20.01
C PHE A 360 15.96 7.44 20.50
N ILE A 361 16.57 8.22 21.40
CA ILE A 361 17.85 7.85 22.01
C ILE A 361 17.71 6.55 22.80
N GLN A 362 16.61 6.39 23.55
CA GLN A 362 16.31 5.15 24.25
C GLN A 362 16.09 3.99 23.29
N LEU A 363 15.31 4.17 22.22
CA LEU A 363 15.12 3.17 21.18
C LEU A 363 16.47 2.70 20.63
N ALA A 364 17.36 3.65 20.30
CA ALA A 364 18.69 3.37 19.78
C ALA A 364 19.57 2.55 20.74
N HIS A 365 19.26 2.52 22.04
CA HIS A 365 19.96 1.77 23.08
C HIS A 365 19.19 0.54 23.60
N LEU A 366 18.04 0.21 23.00
CA LEU A 366 17.33 -1.02 23.36
C LEU A 366 18.02 -2.21 22.71
N PRO A 367 18.19 -3.35 23.42
CA PRO A 367 18.54 -4.62 22.79
C PRO A 367 17.56 -5.01 21.69
N GLU A 368 16.31 -4.52 21.77
CA GLU A 368 15.28 -4.66 20.72
C GLU A 368 15.66 -4.06 19.38
N TYR A 369 16.55 -3.08 19.42
CA TYR A 369 16.92 -2.27 18.29
C TYR A 369 18.40 -2.48 17.94
N GLU A 370 19.32 -2.37 18.89
CA GLU A 370 20.77 -2.60 18.68
C GLU A 370 21.04 -4.03 18.21
N ASP A 371 20.49 -5.02 18.90
CA ASP A 371 20.55 -6.42 18.51
C ASP A 371 19.37 -6.78 17.59
N GLY A 372 18.92 -5.85 16.76
CA GLY A 372 17.81 -6.06 15.85
C GLY A 372 18.06 -7.18 14.83
N ILE A 373 19.32 -7.56 14.62
CA ILE A 373 19.74 -8.74 13.84
C ILE A 373 20.55 -9.65 14.78
N LEU A 374 19.98 -10.80 15.11
CA LEU A 374 20.59 -11.86 15.94
C LEU A 374 21.01 -13.08 15.11
#